data_AF-A0A0D0QDZ2-F1
#
_entry.id   AF-A0A0D0QDZ2-F1
#
_cell.length_a   1.000
_cell.length_b   1.000
_cell.length_c   1.000
_cell.angle_alpha   90.00
_cell.angle_beta   90.00
_cell.angle_gamma   90.00
#
_symmetry.space_group_name_H-M   'P 1'
#
loop_
_entity.id
_entity.type
_entity.pdbx_description
1 polymer ?
#
loop_
_entity_poly.entity_id
_entity_poly.type
_entity_poly.pdbx_seq_one_letter_code
_entity_poly.pdbx_strand_id
1 'polypeptide(L)'
;MKVLVVASAIVAASIMIGGGCASENGSAVPAKAAAEARRQAAAVTFPRVVIPTDAGEFSFQPASCSVGEEDGAQVFTIHGPGKGPDGKPVYVDIDGADQGSMGDTDVRIHVGVDAKFKHGDPAWIFNAAVAHGFDVPPSVARVDGDVVVLSGLIFSADGDSRLEVTGPVRIDCSR
;
A
#
# COMPACT_ATOMS: atom_id res chain seq x y z
N MET A 1 -37.23 -4.61 22.34
CA MET A 1 -37.93 -3.58 21.52
C MET A 1 -37.60 -3.86 20.06
N LYS A 2 -38.54 -4.51 19.37
CA LYS A 2 -39.22 -4.04 18.14
C LYS A 2 -38.33 -3.94 16.88
N VAL A 3 -38.44 -5.02 16.10
CA VAL A 3 -38.17 -5.16 14.67
C VAL A 3 -38.80 -4.03 13.86
N LEU A 4 -38.15 -3.58 12.78
CA LEU A 4 -38.89 -3.19 11.57
C LEU A 4 -38.11 -3.57 10.30
N VAL A 5 -38.62 -4.62 9.65
CA VAL A 5 -38.44 -4.91 8.23
C VAL A 5 -39.35 -3.95 7.47
N VAL A 6 -38.90 -3.36 6.37
CA VAL A 6 -39.78 -2.80 5.33
C VAL A 6 -39.36 -3.35 3.99
N ALA A 7 -40.25 -4.19 3.46
CA ALA A 7 -40.28 -4.64 2.08
C ALA A 7 -41.06 -3.64 1.20
N SER A 8 -40.90 -3.84 -0.11
CA SER A 8 -41.87 -3.55 -1.17
C SER A 8 -41.88 -2.15 -1.79
N ALA A 9 -41.60 -2.11 -3.10
CA ALA A 9 -42.66 -1.79 -4.06
C ALA A 9 -42.31 -2.30 -5.47
N ILE A 10 -43.23 -3.11 -5.99
CA ILE A 10 -43.38 -3.50 -7.38
C ILE A 10 -43.86 -2.28 -8.17
N VAL A 11 -43.29 -2.02 -9.36
CA VAL A 11 -43.96 -1.21 -10.39
C VAL A 11 -44.09 -2.06 -11.65
N ALA A 12 -45.35 -2.18 -12.06
CA ALA A 12 -45.83 -2.95 -13.18
C ALA A 12 -45.69 -2.20 -14.52
N ALA A 13 -45.47 -3.02 -15.56
CA ALA A 13 -45.93 -2.92 -16.94
C ALA A 13 -46.18 -1.55 -17.62
N SER A 14 -45.52 -1.36 -18.76
CA SER A 14 -46.17 -0.90 -20.00
C SER A 14 -45.38 -1.40 -21.20
N ILE A 15 -45.78 -2.57 -21.72
CA ILE A 15 -45.38 -3.06 -23.04
C ILE A 15 -46.32 -2.40 -24.04
N MET A 16 -45.85 -1.39 -24.76
CA MET A 16 -46.50 -0.88 -25.96
C MET A 16 -45.83 -1.55 -27.16
N ILE A 17 -46.49 -2.58 -27.70
CA ILE A 17 -46.20 -3.12 -29.02
C ILE A 17 -46.83 -2.16 -30.03
N GLY A 18 -46.00 -1.27 -30.57
CA GLY A 18 -46.31 -0.45 -31.74
C GLY A 18 -45.45 -0.90 -32.90
N GLY A 19 -46.05 -1.63 -33.84
CA GLY A 19 -45.40 -2.01 -35.10
C GLY A 19 -45.13 -0.79 -35.98
N GLY A 20 -43.89 -0.67 -36.43
CA GLY A 20 -43.45 0.25 -37.46
C GLY A 20 -42.10 -0.22 -37.99
N CYS A 21 -42.09 -0.76 -39.21
CA CYS A 21 -40.88 -1.18 -39.90
C CYS A 21 -39.98 0.03 -40.18
N ALA A 22 -38.73 0.00 -39.72
CA ALA A 22 -37.66 0.78 -40.30
C ALA A 22 -36.30 0.12 -40.02
N SER A 23 -35.49 0.10 -41.07
CA SER A 23 -34.16 -0.44 -41.24
C SER A 23 -33.12 -0.14 -40.14
N GLU A 24 -32.23 -1.12 -39.99
CA GLU A 24 -30.76 -0.99 -39.89
C GLU A 24 -30.13 -0.31 -38.65
N ASN A 25 -29.63 -1.19 -37.77
CA ASN A 25 -28.29 -1.15 -37.15
C ASN A 25 -27.75 0.18 -36.62
N GLY A 26 -27.76 0.29 -35.29
CA GLY A 26 -26.87 1.20 -34.58
C GLY A 26 -27.29 1.44 -33.14
N SER A 27 -27.38 0.39 -32.32
CA SER A 27 -27.59 0.55 -30.87
C SER A 27 -26.47 1.40 -30.28
N ALA A 28 -26.79 2.66 -29.99
CA ALA A 28 -26.02 3.51 -29.09
C ALA A 28 -26.04 2.87 -27.70
N VAL A 29 -25.02 2.06 -27.40
CA VAL A 29 -24.74 1.61 -26.03
C VAL A 29 -24.47 2.87 -25.21
N PRO A 30 -25.20 3.12 -24.09
CA PRO A 30 -25.03 4.35 -23.34
C PRO A 30 -23.61 4.40 -22.76
N ALA A 31 -22.86 5.46 -23.14
CA ALA A 31 -21.47 5.72 -22.74
C ALA A 31 -21.21 5.66 -21.21
N LYS A 32 -22.26 5.72 -20.40
CA LYS A 32 -22.19 5.53 -18.94
C LYS A 32 -21.79 4.11 -18.52
N ALA A 33 -22.24 3.07 -19.21
CA ALA A 33 -21.90 1.68 -18.89
C ALA A 33 -20.43 1.34 -19.23
N ALA A 34 -19.88 1.98 -20.28
CA ALA A 34 -18.48 1.83 -20.65
C ALA A 34 -17.53 2.58 -19.68
N ALA A 35 -17.98 3.67 -19.06
CA ALA A 35 -17.21 4.38 -18.04
C ALA A 35 -17.14 3.60 -16.70
N GLU A 36 -18.19 2.82 -16.38
CA GLU A 36 -18.25 2.02 -15.16
C GLU A 36 -17.53 0.67 -15.31
N ALA A 37 -17.54 0.06 -16.51
CA ALA A 37 -16.74 -1.11 -16.83
C ALA A 37 -15.22 -0.81 -16.86
N ARG A 38 -14.81 0.42 -17.23
CA ARG A 38 -13.40 0.87 -17.13
C ARG A 38 -12.93 1.12 -15.70
N ARG A 39 -13.85 1.24 -14.73
CA ARG A 39 -13.52 1.36 -13.29
C ARG A 39 -13.20 0.03 -12.61
N GLN A 40 -13.37 -1.09 -13.32
CA GLN A 40 -12.93 -2.41 -12.88
C GLN A 40 -11.64 -2.83 -13.59
N ALA A 41 -10.73 -1.88 -13.87
CA ALA A 41 -9.31 -2.24 -13.94
C ALA A 41 -9.02 -2.97 -12.62
N ALA A 42 -8.68 -4.26 -12.69
CA ALA A 42 -8.31 -5.05 -11.52
C ALA A 42 -7.36 -4.20 -10.69
N ALA A 43 -7.77 -3.85 -9.46
CA ALA A 43 -6.91 -3.09 -8.57
C ALA A 43 -5.60 -3.87 -8.48
N VAL A 44 -4.49 -3.25 -8.87
CA VAL A 44 -3.18 -3.89 -8.81
C VAL A 44 -2.96 -4.28 -7.34
N THR A 45 -2.90 -5.58 -7.07
CA THR A 45 -2.70 -6.11 -5.72
C THR A 45 -1.31 -6.67 -5.62
N PHE A 46 -0.47 -6.04 -4.80
CA PHE A 46 0.85 -6.55 -4.48
C PHE A 46 0.76 -7.61 -3.36
N PRO A 47 1.73 -8.54 -3.26
CA PRO A 47 1.82 -9.48 -2.15
C PRO A 47 1.94 -8.79 -0.79
N ARG A 48 1.40 -9.43 0.25
CA ARG A 48 1.57 -8.96 1.63
C ARG A 48 3.04 -9.06 2.05
N VAL A 49 3.54 -7.99 2.66
CA VAL A 49 4.88 -7.88 3.23
C VAL A 49 4.81 -8.08 4.75
N VAL A 50 5.83 -8.72 5.31
CA VAL A 50 6.04 -8.88 6.75
C VAL A 50 7.34 -8.21 7.14
N ILE A 51 7.29 -7.43 8.22
CA ILE A 51 8.45 -6.81 8.87
C ILE A 51 8.58 -7.50 10.23
N PRO A 52 9.44 -8.52 10.36
CA PRO A 52 9.61 -9.24 11.61
C PRO A 52 10.45 -8.39 12.56
N THR A 53 9.94 -8.12 13.76
CA THR A 53 10.65 -7.34 14.78
C THR A 53 10.78 -8.11 16.08
N ASP A 54 11.64 -7.65 16.98
CA ASP A 54 11.77 -8.15 18.34
C ASP A 54 10.51 -7.92 19.21
N ALA A 55 9.64 -6.98 18.83
CA ALA A 55 8.34 -6.74 19.45
C ALA A 55 7.15 -7.47 18.77
N GLY A 56 7.42 -8.33 17.78
CA GLY A 56 6.41 -9.06 17.00
C GLY A 56 6.38 -8.66 15.52
N GLU A 57 5.34 -9.06 14.79
CA GLU A 57 5.29 -8.83 13.35
C GLU A 57 4.44 -7.60 13.01
N PHE A 58 5.03 -6.68 12.24
CA PHE A 58 4.25 -5.74 11.44
C PHE A 58 4.01 -6.35 10.06
N SER A 59 2.90 -5.99 9.44
CA SER A 59 2.62 -6.41 8.08
C SER A 59 1.82 -5.38 7.32
N PHE A 60 2.02 -5.29 6.02
CA PHE A 60 1.26 -4.39 5.18
C PHE A 60 1.08 -4.98 3.80
N GLN A 61 0.05 -4.52 3.08
CA GLN A 61 -0.13 -4.82 1.67
C GLN A 61 0.17 -3.54 0.91
N PRO A 62 1.20 -3.51 0.03
CA PRO A 62 1.47 -2.31 -0.76
C PRO A 62 0.23 -1.92 -1.56
N ALA A 63 -0.15 -0.65 -1.45
CA ALA A 63 -1.14 -0.02 -2.32
C ALA A 63 -0.44 0.57 -3.56
N SER A 64 0.84 0.93 -3.42
CA SER A 64 1.74 1.31 -4.50
C SER A 64 3.12 0.71 -4.24
N CYS A 65 3.77 0.29 -5.32
CA CYS A 65 5.13 -0.25 -5.33
C CYS A 65 5.73 0.17 -6.68
N SER A 66 6.76 1.02 -6.65
CA SER A 66 7.49 1.43 -7.84
C SER A 66 8.98 1.25 -7.61
N VAL A 67 9.63 0.61 -8.58
CA VAL A 67 11.07 0.52 -8.72
C VAL A 67 11.42 1.20 -10.05
N GLY A 68 12.43 2.05 -10.04
CA GLY A 68 12.89 2.79 -11.21
C GLY A 68 14.37 3.13 -11.11
N GLU A 69 14.88 3.93 -12.05
CA GLU A 69 16.26 4.38 -12.05
C GLU A 69 16.32 5.90 -12.03
N GLU A 70 17.16 6.46 -11.15
CA GLU A 70 17.44 7.90 -11.05
C GLU A 70 18.95 8.08 -10.82
N ASP A 71 19.58 8.93 -11.64
CA ASP A 71 21.03 9.22 -11.60
C ASP A 71 21.94 7.97 -11.57
N GLY A 72 21.51 6.89 -12.23
CA GLY A 72 22.23 5.62 -12.30
C GLY A 72 22.11 4.72 -11.06
N ALA A 73 21.25 5.08 -10.10
CA ALA A 73 20.88 4.24 -8.96
C ALA A 73 19.44 3.74 -9.12
N GLN A 74 19.17 2.52 -8.64
CA GLN A 74 17.79 2.02 -8.56
C GLN A 74 17.08 2.70 -7.39
N VAL A 75 15.97 3.38 -7.64
CA VAL A 75 15.14 4.05 -6.63
C VAL A 75 13.84 3.29 -6.45
N PHE A 76 13.30 3.33 -5.23
CA PHE A 76 12.02 2.69 -4.94
C PHE A 76 11.17 3.54 -3.99
N THR A 77 9.85 3.47 -4.23
CA THR A 77 8.82 4.07 -3.38
C THR A 77 7.71 3.05 -3.18
N ILE A 78 7.42 2.74 -1.93
CA ILE A 78 6.47 1.70 -1.54
C ILE A 78 5.63 2.24 -0.40
N HIS A 79 4.31 2.09 -0.47
CA HIS A 79 3.45 2.42 0.65
C HIS A 79 2.19 1.58 0.68
N GLY A 80 1.63 1.39 1.86
CA GLY A 80 0.36 0.71 2.00
C GLY A 80 -0.13 0.53 3.43
N PRO A 81 -1.44 0.22 3.57
CA PRO A 81 -2.04 -0.06 4.86
C PRO A 81 -1.62 -1.43 5.38
N GLY A 82 -1.61 -1.56 6.70
CA GLY A 82 -1.12 -2.74 7.40
C GLY A 82 -1.69 -2.93 8.79
N LYS A 83 -1.09 -3.86 9.52
CA LYS A 83 -1.36 -4.14 10.94
C LYS A 83 -0.07 -4.30 11.72
N GLY A 84 -0.06 -3.75 12.93
CA GLY A 84 0.98 -3.99 13.91
C GLY A 84 0.79 -5.31 14.69
N PRO A 85 1.73 -5.65 15.58
CA PRO A 85 1.69 -6.88 16.36
C PRO A 85 0.51 -6.95 17.34
N ASP A 86 -0.03 -5.79 17.76
CA ASP A 86 -1.23 -5.67 18.58
C ASP A 86 -2.53 -5.69 17.76
N GLY A 87 -2.44 -5.90 16.45
CA GLY A 87 -3.57 -5.92 15.52
C GLY A 87 -4.12 -4.55 15.16
N LYS A 88 -3.58 -3.45 15.71
CA LYS A 88 -4.00 -2.09 15.35
C LYS A 88 -3.56 -1.74 13.93
N PRO A 89 -4.29 -0.85 13.25
CA PRO A 89 -3.92 -0.40 11.92
C PRO A 89 -2.57 0.31 11.94
N VAL A 90 -1.78 0.08 10.91
CA VAL A 90 -0.59 0.88 10.60
C VAL A 90 -0.63 1.30 9.14
N TYR A 91 0.14 2.33 8.81
CA TYR A 91 0.45 2.68 7.43
C TYR A 91 1.96 2.72 7.26
N VAL A 92 2.48 2.02 6.26
CA VAL A 92 3.91 1.92 6.00
C VAL A 92 4.26 2.77 4.79
N ASP A 93 5.28 3.60 4.91
CA ASP A 93 5.92 4.36 3.83
C ASP A 93 7.41 3.96 3.77
N ILE A 94 7.90 3.66 2.58
CA ILE A 94 9.28 3.25 2.33
C ILE A 94 9.76 3.98 1.09
N ASP A 95 10.81 4.77 1.24
CA ASP A 95 11.47 5.48 0.15
C ASP A 95 12.98 5.23 0.26
N GLY A 96 13.64 5.00 -0.86
CA GLY A 96 15.07 4.76 -0.84
C GLY A 96 15.68 4.49 -2.20
N ALA A 97 16.98 4.19 -2.17
CA ALA A 97 17.75 3.84 -3.34
C ALA A 97 18.73 2.70 -3.04
N ASP A 98 18.98 1.84 -4.02
CA ASP A 98 20.07 0.87 -3.99
C ASP A 98 21.40 1.57 -4.27
N GLN A 99 21.98 2.12 -3.21
CA GLN A 99 23.33 2.70 -3.22
C GLN A 99 24.26 1.96 -2.26
N GLY A 100 24.02 0.66 -2.03
CA GLY A 100 24.76 -0.14 -1.07
C GLY A 100 24.60 0.37 0.37
N SER A 101 25.71 0.56 1.09
CA SER A 101 25.71 0.99 2.50
C SER A 101 25.62 2.52 2.71
N MET A 102 25.44 3.30 1.64
CA MET A 102 25.29 4.76 1.70
C MET A 102 23.88 5.25 1.36
N GLY A 103 22.91 4.34 1.19
CA GLY A 103 21.57 4.72 0.77
C GLY A 103 20.76 5.45 1.84
N ASP A 104 20.13 6.55 1.46
CA ASP A 104 19.13 7.30 2.26
C ASP A 104 17.78 6.56 2.28
N THR A 105 17.76 5.31 2.74
CA THR A 105 16.48 4.59 2.92
C THR A 105 15.76 5.17 4.13
N ASP A 106 14.57 5.70 3.91
CA ASP A 106 13.64 6.15 4.95
C ASP A 106 12.48 5.16 5.00
N VAL A 107 12.28 4.54 6.17
CA VAL A 107 11.17 3.63 6.43
C VAL A 107 10.37 4.16 7.61
N ARG A 108 9.07 4.31 7.41
CA ARG A 108 8.14 4.79 8.45
C ARG A 108 7.00 3.82 8.62
N ILE A 109 6.69 3.51 9.87
CA ILE A 109 5.51 2.75 10.26
C ILE A 109 4.66 3.68 11.12
N HIS A 110 3.65 4.30 10.52
CA HIS A 110 2.68 5.13 11.21
C HIS A 110 1.71 4.25 12.00
N VAL A 111 1.58 4.46 13.31
CA VAL A 111 0.83 3.59 14.21
C VAL A 111 -0.55 4.17 14.51
N GLY A 112 -1.58 3.34 14.43
CA GLY A 112 -2.96 3.73 14.74
C GLY A 112 -3.69 4.44 13.60
N VAL A 113 -3.12 4.44 12.40
CA VAL A 113 -3.68 5.07 11.20
C VAL A 113 -3.71 4.07 10.04
N ASP A 114 -4.65 4.26 9.12
CA ASP A 114 -4.87 3.42 7.93
C ASP A 114 -4.57 4.14 6.61
N ALA A 115 -4.08 5.37 6.68
CA ALA A 115 -3.77 6.22 5.54
C ALA A 115 -2.47 7.00 5.75
N LYS A 116 -1.96 7.56 4.64
CA LYS A 116 -0.71 8.32 4.61
C LYS A 116 -0.70 9.46 5.64
N PHE A 117 0.46 9.63 6.27
CA PHE A 117 0.83 10.55 7.35
C PHE A 117 0.03 11.87 7.47
N LYS A 118 -0.25 12.24 8.73
CA LYS A 118 -0.49 13.63 9.17
C LYS A 118 0.54 14.05 10.22
N HIS A 119 0.89 15.34 10.23
CA HIS A 119 1.85 15.88 11.19
C HIS A 119 1.45 15.56 12.64
N GLY A 120 2.36 14.96 13.41
CA GLY A 120 2.14 14.55 14.80
C GLY A 120 1.69 13.10 15.00
N ASP A 121 1.43 12.35 13.92
CA ASP A 121 1.10 10.92 14.05
C ASP A 121 2.28 10.13 14.65
N PRO A 122 2.04 9.26 15.65
CA PRO A 122 3.07 8.37 16.18
C PRO A 122 3.63 7.47 15.08
N ALA A 123 4.95 7.39 14.97
CA ALA A 123 5.60 6.55 13.97
C ALA A 123 6.89 5.92 14.50
N TRP A 124 7.15 4.70 14.05
CA TRP A 124 8.49 4.12 14.09
C TRP A 124 9.23 4.55 12.83
N ILE A 125 10.39 5.18 12.99
CA ILE A 125 11.17 5.76 11.90
C ILE A 125 12.53 5.07 11.85
N PHE A 126 12.91 4.65 10.66
CA PHE A 126 14.27 4.26 10.33
C PHE A 126 14.78 5.21 9.24
N ASN A 127 15.96 5.76 9.44
CA ASN A 127 16.74 6.50 8.43
C ASN A 127 18.21 6.58 8.87
N ALA A 128 19.05 7.20 8.05
CA ALA A 128 20.48 7.37 8.35
C ALA A 128 20.76 8.08 9.69
N ALA A 129 19.92 9.06 10.07
CA ALA A 129 20.09 9.78 11.34
C ALA A 129 19.81 8.88 12.56
N VAL A 130 18.79 8.01 12.47
CA VAL A 130 18.49 7.02 13.52
C VAL A 130 19.61 5.99 13.64
N ALA A 131 20.10 5.46 12.51
CA ALA A 131 21.20 4.50 12.52
C ALA A 131 22.47 5.10 13.15
N HIS A 132 22.82 6.34 12.79
CA HIS A 132 23.91 7.08 13.42
C HIS A 132 23.66 7.32 14.92
N GLY A 133 22.44 7.72 15.30
CA GLY A 133 22.10 8.00 16.71
C GLY A 133 22.31 6.79 17.63
N PHE A 134 22.13 5.57 17.10
CA PHE A 134 22.32 4.32 17.83
C PHE A 134 23.69 3.65 17.62
N ASP A 135 24.61 4.26 16.89
CA ASP A 135 25.93 3.68 16.56
C ASP A 135 25.83 2.27 15.94
N VAL A 136 24.90 2.10 15.00
CA VAL A 136 24.72 0.86 14.26
C VAL A 136 25.04 1.03 12.78
N PRO A 137 25.44 -0.05 12.07
CA PRO A 137 25.62 0.00 10.64
C PRO A 137 24.34 0.49 9.93
N PRO A 138 24.48 1.29 8.85
CA PRO A 138 23.33 1.68 8.05
C PRO A 138 22.66 0.44 7.46
N SER A 139 21.35 0.52 7.25
CA SER A 139 20.63 -0.54 6.54
C SER A 139 21.14 -0.66 5.11
N VAL A 140 20.98 -1.84 4.56
CA VAL A 140 21.24 -2.09 3.15
C VAL A 140 19.91 -2.28 2.46
N ALA A 141 19.66 -1.46 1.43
CA ALA A 141 18.65 -1.73 0.43
C ALA A 141 19.32 -2.39 -0.77
N ARG A 142 18.67 -3.41 -1.35
CA ARG A 142 19.06 -4.02 -2.62
C ARG A 142 17.86 -4.17 -3.52
N VAL A 143 18.04 -3.90 -4.79
CA VAL A 143 17.03 -4.07 -5.82
C VAL A 143 17.49 -5.15 -6.80
N ASP A 144 16.65 -6.17 -7.00
CA ASP A 144 16.83 -7.21 -8.01
C ASP A 144 15.57 -7.31 -8.87
N GLY A 145 15.59 -6.65 -10.03
CA GLY A 145 14.41 -6.43 -10.85
C GLY A 145 13.34 -5.65 -10.07
N ASP A 146 12.15 -6.23 -9.93
CA ASP A 146 11.03 -5.64 -9.17
C ASP A 146 11.05 -6.02 -7.68
N VAL A 147 12.11 -6.68 -7.18
CA VAL A 147 12.21 -7.12 -5.79
C VAL A 147 13.13 -6.20 -4.99
N VAL A 148 12.59 -5.61 -3.93
CA VAL A 148 13.34 -4.81 -2.95
C VAL A 148 13.62 -5.65 -1.71
N VAL A 149 14.87 -5.66 -1.25
CA VAL A 149 15.28 -6.31 0.00
C VAL A 149 15.91 -5.28 0.92
N LEU A 150 15.33 -5.12 2.11
CA LEU A 150 15.86 -4.26 3.17
C LEU A 150 16.43 -5.13 4.30
N SER A 151 17.58 -4.73 4.85
CA SER A 151 18.25 -5.46 5.94
C SER A 151 18.91 -4.50 6.92
N GLY A 152 18.99 -4.89 8.20
CA GLY A 152 19.63 -4.07 9.25
C GLY A 152 18.80 -2.86 9.68
N LEU A 153 17.46 -2.97 9.65
CA LEU A 153 16.57 -1.89 10.05
C LEU A 153 16.44 -1.84 11.58
N ILE A 154 16.71 -0.68 12.16
CA ILE A 154 16.47 -0.38 13.58
C ILE A 154 15.65 0.91 13.67
N PHE A 155 14.38 0.78 14.03
CA PHE A 155 13.51 1.94 14.13
C PHE A 155 13.64 2.64 15.48
N SER A 156 13.34 3.93 15.49
CA SER A 156 13.08 4.72 16.70
C SER A 156 11.75 5.45 16.63
N ALA A 157 11.09 5.62 17.78
CA ALA A 157 9.89 6.44 17.90
C ALA A 157 10.19 7.85 18.46
N ASP A 158 11.22 7.97 19.31
CA ASP A 158 11.51 9.16 20.12
C ASP A 158 13.01 9.46 20.26
N GLY A 159 13.88 8.71 19.57
CA GLY A 159 15.34 8.82 19.64
C GLY A 159 16.00 7.84 20.63
N ASP A 160 15.25 7.31 21.59
CA ASP A 160 15.77 6.42 22.64
C ASP A 160 15.20 5.00 22.53
N SER A 161 13.92 4.91 22.19
CA SER A 161 13.22 3.65 21.95
C SER A 161 13.75 2.98 20.70
N ARG A 162 13.91 1.66 20.76
CA ARG A 162 14.40 0.82 19.65
C ARG A 162 13.38 -0.26 19.33
N LEU A 163 13.25 -0.53 18.04
CA LEU A 163 12.52 -1.64 17.48
C LEU A 163 13.40 -2.28 16.40
N GLU A 164 13.91 -3.46 16.66
CA GLU A 164 14.90 -4.12 15.81
C GLU A 164 14.22 -5.11 14.86
N VAL A 165 14.53 -4.99 13.56
CA VAL A 165 14.07 -5.96 12.56
C VAL A 165 14.97 -7.18 12.59
N THR A 166 14.37 -8.34 12.84
CA THR A 166 15.08 -9.60 13.11
C THR A 166 15.46 -10.39 11.86
N GLY A 167 15.04 -9.95 10.68
CA GLY A 167 15.34 -10.60 9.40
C GLY A 167 15.11 -9.70 8.19
N PRO A 168 15.57 -10.09 7.00
CA PRO A 168 15.40 -9.27 5.80
C PRO A 168 13.92 -9.07 5.47
N VAL A 169 13.56 -7.83 5.09
CA VAL A 169 12.24 -7.50 4.57
C VAL A 169 12.29 -7.60 3.05
N ARG A 170 11.58 -8.57 2.48
CA ARG A 170 11.45 -8.74 1.02
C ARG A 170 10.13 -8.18 0.54
N ILE A 171 10.19 -7.32 -0.46
CA ILE A 171 9.03 -6.66 -1.08
C ILE A 171 9.06 -6.95 -2.56
N ASP A 172 7.96 -7.49 -3.06
CA ASP A 172 7.80 -7.86 -4.46
C ASP A 172 6.89 -6.84 -5.15
N CYS A 173 7.49 -5.97 -5.98
CA CYS A 173 6.76 -4.98 -6.78
C CYS A 173 6.31 -5.54 -8.14
N SER A 174 6.52 -6.84 -8.42
CA SER A 174 5.98 -7.46 -9.63
C SER A 174 4.44 -7.54 -9.55
N ARG A 175 3.78 -7.31 -10.69
CA ARG A 175 2.32 -7.26 -10.82
C ARG A 175 1.74 -8.55 -11.37
#